data_AF-A0A518LMA8-F1
#
_entry.id   AF-A0A518LMA8-F1
#
_cell.length_a   1.000
_cell.length_b   1.000
_cell.length_c   1.000
_cell.angle_alpha   90.00
_cell.angle_beta   90.00
_cell.angle_gamma   90.00
#
_symmetry.space_group_name_H-M   'P 1'
#
loop_
_entity.id
_entity.type
_entity.pdbx_description
1 polymer ?
#
loop_
_entity_poly.entity_id
_entity_poly.type
_entity_poly.pdbx_seq_one_letter_code
_entity_poly.pdbx_strand_id
1 'polypeptide(L)'
;MNRGIVLALGAGLFLGGVTATKADSIMHMGSAHFVSDLEPVAQINVPSFDNQGGTLTLINVLVEIFHSASVEMSADNDDPFQGTTVRGRLTRIWSLTGPGVVSGGNFLAFTPFVNLLPDDNDGGSPLIFDRTPPDGIDFGTFGYSLALASSHNPAVGLYSTNGPNIVSFLASPDLMSQDLQFQGNAPDAWQLEVQNPQLDVKVKVTYEYVPEPSTLSLLGLGGIALVRRRVRQPVIAG
;
A
#
# COMPACT_ATOMS: atom_id res chain seq x y z
N MET A 1 38.72 -63.06 -40.59
CA MET A 1 38.03 -63.09 -39.28
C MET A 1 38.69 -61.99 -38.44
N ASN A 2 38.07 -60.90 -37.96
CA ASN A 2 36.67 -60.55 -37.70
C ASN A 2 36.43 -59.06 -38.00
N ARG A 3 35.17 -58.74 -38.27
CA ARG A 3 34.59 -57.42 -38.61
C ARG A 3 34.49 -56.49 -37.40
N GLY A 4 34.43 -55.17 -37.65
CA GLY A 4 33.94 -54.20 -36.66
C GLY A 4 34.05 -52.74 -37.10
N ILE A 5 33.13 -52.27 -37.97
CA ILE A 5 32.79 -50.84 -38.12
C ILE A 5 31.86 -50.47 -36.97
N VAL A 6 32.12 -49.37 -36.24
CA VAL A 6 31.07 -48.53 -35.66
C VAL A 6 31.51 -47.06 -35.70
N LEU A 7 30.77 -46.30 -36.50
CA LEU A 7 30.61 -44.85 -36.47
C LEU A 7 29.94 -44.43 -35.14
N ALA A 8 30.43 -43.38 -34.48
CA ALA A 8 29.64 -42.66 -33.48
C ALA A 8 29.86 -41.15 -33.63
N LEU A 9 29.06 -40.56 -34.53
CA LEU A 9 28.60 -39.18 -34.38
C LEU A 9 27.76 -39.09 -33.10
N GLY A 10 28.08 -38.13 -32.24
CA GLY A 10 27.19 -37.64 -31.19
C GLY A 10 27.69 -36.24 -30.81
N ALA A 11 27.23 -35.16 -31.44
CA ALA A 11 25.95 -34.51 -31.15
C ALA A 11 25.72 -34.37 -29.63
N GLY A 12 26.24 -33.28 -29.06
CA GLY A 12 26.07 -33.01 -27.63
C GLY A 12 26.70 -31.70 -27.16
N LEU A 13 26.70 -30.64 -27.98
CA LEU A 13 27.01 -29.28 -27.53
C LEU A 13 25.77 -28.40 -27.73
N PHE A 14 24.66 -28.83 -27.12
CA PHE A 14 23.49 -27.99 -26.85
C PHE A 14 23.31 -27.86 -25.34
N LEU A 15 24.37 -27.43 -24.65
CA LEU A 15 24.26 -26.74 -23.37
C LEU A 15 24.24 -25.23 -23.65
N GLY A 16 23.37 -24.81 -24.58
CA GLY A 16 22.89 -23.44 -24.59
C GLY A 16 21.92 -23.35 -23.43
N GLY A 17 22.42 -22.96 -22.26
CA GLY A 17 21.60 -22.75 -21.08
C GLY A 17 20.41 -21.89 -21.46
N VAL A 18 19.22 -22.48 -21.48
CA VAL A 18 17.99 -21.75 -21.24
C VAL A 18 18.12 -21.33 -19.77
N THR A 19 18.86 -20.24 -19.52
CA THR A 19 18.76 -19.56 -18.24
C THR A 19 17.32 -19.13 -18.16
N ALA A 20 16.52 -19.82 -17.33
CA ALA A 20 15.19 -19.38 -16.99
C ALA A 20 15.32 -17.90 -16.63
N THR A 21 14.74 -17.03 -17.46
CA THR A 21 14.69 -15.59 -17.19
C THR A 21 13.94 -15.47 -15.87
N LYS A 22 14.69 -15.12 -14.81
CA LYS A 22 14.08 -14.85 -13.51
C LYS A 22 13.26 -13.59 -13.68
N ALA A 23 11.97 -13.66 -13.35
CA ALA A 23 11.13 -12.48 -13.31
C ALA A 23 11.74 -11.48 -12.31
N ASP A 24 11.80 -10.22 -12.72
CA ASP A 24 12.23 -9.11 -11.88
C ASP A 24 10.99 -8.34 -11.39
N SER A 25 11.15 -7.57 -10.32
CA SER A 25 10.05 -6.82 -9.72
C SER A 25 10.44 -5.38 -9.39
N ILE A 26 9.56 -4.44 -9.70
CA ILE A 26 9.65 -3.05 -9.25
C ILE A 26 8.39 -2.65 -8.48
N MET A 27 8.54 -1.72 -7.55
CA MET A 27 7.48 -1.32 -6.64
C MET A 27 7.40 0.19 -6.53
N HIS A 28 6.17 0.70 -6.57
CA HIS A 28 5.86 2.10 -6.35
C HIS A 28 4.78 2.24 -5.29
N MET A 29 4.84 3.33 -4.52
CA MET A 29 3.84 3.64 -3.50
C MET A 29 3.45 5.10 -3.60
N GLY A 30 2.15 5.36 -3.50
CA GLY A 30 1.59 6.70 -3.37
C GLY A 30 0.63 6.76 -2.19
N SER A 31 0.27 7.97 -1.77
CA SER A 31 -0.64 8.18 -0.64
C SER A 31 -1.53 9.40 -0.85
N ALA A 32 -2.73 9.34 -0.28
CA ALA A 32 -3.57 10.48 0.02
C ALA A 32 -3.65 10.66 1.53
N HIS A 33 -3.66 11.90 1.97
CA HIS A 33 -3.81 12.30 3.37
C HIS A 33 -5.08 13.12 3.50
N PHE A 34 -5.89 12.80 4.51
CA PHE A 34 -7.11 13.51 4.82
C PHE A 34 -7.14 13.93 6.28
N VAL A 35 -7.66 15.13 6.54
CA VAL A 35 -7.94 15.66 7.86
C VAL A 35 -9.44 15.82 8.14
N SER A 36 -10.29 15.67 7.13
CA SER A 36 -11.75 15.66 7.29
C SER A 36 -12.43 14.85 6.18
N ASP A 37 -13.62 14.33 6.46
CA ASP A 37 -14.52 13.72 5.48
C ASP A 37 -15.24 14.73 4.57
N LEU A 38 -15.04 16.04 4.79
CA LEU A 38 -15.48 17.10 3.89
C LEU A 38 -14.44 17.43 2.81
N GLU A 39 -13.25 16.82 2.88
CA GLU A 39 -12.22 17.04 1.88
C GLU A 39 -12.59 16.39 0.54
N PRO A 40 -12.22 17.01 -0.59
CA PRO A 40 -12.49 16.44 -1.89
C PRO A 40 -11.73 15.14 -2.11
N VAL A 41 -12.20 14.35 -3.07
CA VAL A 41 -11.51 13.16 -3.56
C VAL A 41 -10.07 13.50 -3.93
N ALA A 42 -9.11 12.79 -3.33
CA ALA A 42 -7.69 12.98 -3.59
C ALA A 42 -7.19 12.01 -4.65
N GLN A 43 -6.29 12.49 -5.51
CA GLN A 43 -5.66 11.69 -6.53
C GLN A 43 -4.31 11.15 -6.05
N ILE A 44 -4.14 9.83 -6.11
CA ILE A 44 -2.90 9.13 -5.80
C ILE A 44 -2.26 8.69 -7.11
N ASN A 45 -1.11 9.28 -7.44
CA ASN A 45 -0.38 9.00 -8.67
C ASN A 45 0.81 8.09 -8.39
N VAL A 46 0.91 6.99 -9.14
CA VAL A 46 2.07 6.10 -9.14
C VAL A 46 2.56 5.90 -10.57
N PRO A 47 3.88 5.76 -10.81
CA PRO A 47 4.40 5.47 -12.13
C PRO A 47 3.77 4.21 -12.72
N SER A 48 3.42 4.25 -14.01
CA SER A 48 3.07 3.06 -14.78
C SER A 48 4.33 2.24 -15.09
N PHE A 49 4.13 0.99 -15.48
CA PHE A 49 5.20 0.15 -16.02
C PHE A 49 5.56 0.62 -17.44
N ASP A 50 6.78 1.12 -17.62
CA ASP A 50 7.34 1.43 -18.93
C ASP A 50 7.88 0.15 -19.59
N ASN A 51 7.23 -0.30 -20.67
CA ASN A 51 7.65 -1.47 -21.43
C ASN A 51 8.84 -1.22 -22.36
N GLN A 52 9.35 0.01 -22.42
CA GLN A 52 10.51 0.41 -23.22
C GLN A 52 10.40 -0.03 -24.68
N GLY A 53 9.30 0.31 -25.34
CA GLY A 53 9.05 -0.07 -26.72
C GLY A 53 8.80 -1.56 -26.91
N GLY A 54 8.40 -2.28 -25.86
CA GLY A 54 8.16 -3.72 -25.87
C GLY A 54 9.37 -4.57 -25.46
N THR A 55 10.51 -3.98 -25.10
CA THR A 55 11.68 -4.75 -24.65
C THR A 55 11.48 -5.44 -23.29
N LEU A 56 10.55 -4.93 -22.48
CA LEU A 56 10.13 -5.54 -21.22
C LEU A 56 8.66 -5.98 -21.30
N THR A 57 8.39 -7.22 -20.88
CA THR A 57 7.03 -7.76 -20.82
C THR A 57 6.56 -7.83 -19.37
N LEU A 58 5.50 -7.09 -19.05
CA LEU A 58 4.82 -7.16 -17.76
C LEU A 58 4.05 -8.49 -17.65
N ILE A 59 4.35 -9.27 -16.61
CA ILE A 59 3.73 -10.57 -16.34
C ILE A 59 2.58 -10.43 -15.35
N ASN A 60 2.78 -9.64 -14.30
CA ASN A 60 1.82 -9.53 -13.21
C ASN A 60 1.84 -8.13 -12.58
N VAL A 61 0.68 -7.72 -12.08
CA VAL A 61 0.50 -6.49 -11.30
C VAL A 61 -0.16 -6.88 -9.99
N LEU A 62 0.44 -6.46 -8.89
CA LEU A 62 -0.13 -6.60 -7.55
C LEU A 62 -0.39 -5.19 -7.00
N VAL A 63 -1.65 -4.87 -6.71
CA VAL A 63 -2.06 -3.62 -6.07
C VAL A 63 -2.50 -3.92 -4.64
N GLU A 64 -1.75 -3.41 -3.67
CA GLU A 64 -2.06 -3.51 -2.25
C GLU A 64 -2.47 -2.13 -1.73
N ILE A 65 -3.59 -2.08 -1.01
CA ILE A 65 -4.12 -0.85 -0.45
C ILE A 65 -4.02 -0.93 1.05
N PHE A 66 -3.38 0.07 1.63
CA PHE A 66 -3.18 0.21 3.06
C PHE A 66 -3.82 1.48 3.56
N HIS A 67 -4.11 1.52 4.85
CA HIS A 67 -4.55 2.74 5.49
C HIS A 67 -4.09 2.83 6.94
N SER A 68 -4.02 4.04 7.45
CA SER A 68 -3.72 4.36 8.85
C SER A 68 -4.49 5.60 9.26
N ALA A 69 -4.73 5.78 10.55
CA ALA A 69 -5.37 6.99 11.05
C ALA A 69 -4.97 7.25 12.48
N SER A 70 -5.10 8.52 12.87
CA SER A 70 -4.91 8.95 14.25
C SER A 70 -5.81 10.14 14.55
N VAL A 71 -5.94 10.45 15.83
CA VAL A 71 -6.54 11.68 16.34
C VAL A 71 -6.03 11.98 17.74
N GLU A 72 -6.03 13.25 18.13
CA GLU A 72 -5.86 13.69 19.51
C GLU A 72 -7.22 14.00 20.10
N MET A 73 -7.47 13.48 21.31
CA MET A 73 -8.78 13.60 21.91
C MET A 73 -8.69 13.77 23.42
N SER A 74 -9.54 14.63 23.92
CA SER A 74 -9.69 14.88 25.35
C SER A 74 -11.18 14.93 25.68
N ALA A 75 -11.53 14.57 26.90
CA ALA A 75 -12.89 14.57 27.42
C ALA A 75 -12.94 15.29 28.76
N ASP A 76 -14.10 15.85 29.05
CA ASP A 76 -14.39 16.57 30.28
C ASP A 76 -15.81 16.22 30.75
N ASN A 77 -15.97 16.00 32.05
CA ASN A 77 -17.24 15.65 32.68
C ASN A 77 -17.75 16.80 33.56
N ASP A 78 -18.45 17.75 32.96
CA ASP A 78 -19.07 18.90 33.65
C ASP A 78 -20.33 18.56 34.48
N ASP A 79 -20.60 17.27 34.75
CA ASP A 79 -21.74 16.86 35.58
C ASP A 79 -21.32 16.81 37.06
N PRO A 80 -21.86 17.71 37.92
CA PRO A 80 -21.45 17.80 39.33
C PRO A 80 -22.02 16.68 40.20
N PHE A 81 -22.92 15.85 39.67
CA PHE A 81 -23.62 14.83 40.43
C PHE A 81 -23.24 13.41 40.01
N GLN A 82 -22.82 13.21 38.76
CA GLN A 82 -22.58 11.89 38.20
C GLN A 82 -21.19 11.77 37.58
N GLY A 83 -20.39 10.87 38.14
CA GLY A 83 -19.18 10.38 37.49
C GLY A 83 -19.52 9.37 36.39
N THR A 84 -18.58 9.11 35.49
CA THR A 84 -18.80 8.20 34.38
C THR A 84 -17.57 7.37 34.04
N THR A 85 -17.77 6.27 33.36
CA THR A 85 -16.67 5.49 32.77
C THR A 85 -16.73 5.68 31.27
N VAL A 86 -15.71 6.30 30.69
CA VAL A 86 -15.68 6.70 29.29
C VAL A 86 -14.45 6.16 28.59
N ARG A 87 -14.55 5.94 27.29
CA ARG A 87 -13.39 5.77 26.42
C ARG A 87 -13.56 6.59 25.16
N GLY A 88 -12.43 6.87 24.54
CA GLY A 88 -12.39 7.43 23.21
C GLY A 88 -12.61 6.40 22.12
N ARG A 89 -13.35 6.78 21.07
CA ARG A 89 -13.55 5.99 19.87
C ARG A 89 -13.27 6.80 18.61
N LEU A 90 -12.54 6.17 17.71
CA LEU A 90 -12.18 6.67 16.39
C LEU A 90 -12.84 5.79 15.33
N THR A 91 -13.58 6.38 14.41
CA THR A 91 -14.15 5.69 13.24
C THR A 91 -13.62 6.30 11.95
N ARG A 92 -13.17 5.43 11.03
CA ARG A 92 -12.70 5.83 9.71
C ARG A 92 -13.32 4.94 8.65
N ILE A 93 -13.98 5.56 7.68
CA ILE A 93 -14.49 4.90 6.49
C ILE A 93 -13.93 5.63 5.27
N TRP A 94 -13.48 4.88 4.28
CA TRP A 94 -12.94 5.43 3.05
C TRP A 94 -13.19 4.51 1.88
N SER A 95 -13.14 5.09 0.69
CA SER A 95 -13.26 4.39 -0.58
C SER A 95 -12.13 4.79 -1.53
N LEU A 96 -11.80 3.89 -2.45
CA LEU A 96 -10.75 4.08 -3.43
C LEU A 96 -11.12 3.39 -4.74
N THR A 97 -10.94 4.09 -5.85
CA THR A 97 -11.12 3.55 -7.20
C THR A 97 -9.90 3.81 -8.07
N GLY A 98 -9.58 2.88 -8.95
CA GLY A 98 -8.50 2.99 -9.93
C GLY A 98 -8.64 1.94 -11.03
N PRO A 99 -7.67 1.84 -11.96
CA PRO A 99 -7.78 0.94 -13.10
C PRO A 99 -7.91 -0.54 -12.69
N GLY A 100 -9.11 -1.10 -12.83
CA GLY A 100 -9.39 -2.49 -12.45
C GLY A 100 -9.41 -2.74 -10.94
N VAL A 101 -9.47 -1.69 -10.12
CA VAL A 101 -9.43 -1.79 -8.66
C VAL A 101 -10.54 -0.91 -8.05
N VAL A 102 -11.34 -1.51 -7.18
CA VAL A 102 -12.27 -0.81 -6.27
C VAL A 102 -12.04 -1.38 -4.88
N SER A 103 -11.85 -0.49 -3.91
CA SER A 103 -11.63 -0.87 -2.53
C SER A 103 -12.30 0.13 -1.59
N GLY A 104 -12.57 -0.32 -0.38
CA GLY A 104 -12.86 0.56 0.74
C GLY A 104 -12.38 -0.09 2.02
N GLY A 105 -12.42 0.67 3.11
CA GLY A 105 -12.06 0.18 4.42
C GLY A 105 -12.90 0.85 5.50
N ASN A 106 -13.18 0.10 6.56
CA ASN A 106 -13.72 0.63 7.80
C ASN A 106 -12.84 0.14 8.94
N PHE A 107 -12.41 1.04 9.82
CA PHE A 107 -11.68 0.66 11.02
C PHE A 107 -12.10 1.50 12.22
N LEU A 108 -12.21 0.81 13.34
CA LEU A 108 -12.52 1.39 14.63
C LEU A 108 -11.32 1.22 15.57
N ALA A 109 -10.86 2.30 16.16
CA ALA A 109 -9.86 2.27 17.23
C ALA A 109 -10.46 2.83 18.52
N PHE A 110 -9.99 2.30 19.65
CA PHE A 110 -10.52 2.63 20.97
C PHE A 110 -9.37 2.87 21.93
N THR A 111 -9.56 3.81 22.85
CA THR A 111 -8.73 3.90 24.05
C THR A 111 -9.23 2.93 25.12
N PRO A 112 -8.43 2.62 26.15
CA PRO A 112 -8.93 1.97 27.36
C PRO A 112 -10.02 2.81 28.03
N PHE A 113 -10.93 2.15 28.76
CA PHE A 113 -11.88 2.86 29.61
C PHE A 113 -11.18 3.55 30.77
N VAL A 114 -11.63 4.75 31.09
CA VAL A 114 -11.20 5.55 32.23
C VAL A 114 -12.41 6.04 33.00
N ASN A 115 -12.29 6.08 34.33
CA ASN A 115 -13.31 6.62 35.21
C ASN A 115 -13.04 8.10 35.42
N LEU A 116 -14.04 8.93 35.14
CA LEU A 116 -14.09 10.35 35.44
C LEU A 116 -14.98 10.53 36.66
N LEU A 117 -14.52 11.35 37.62
CA LEU A 117 -15.34 11.74 38.76
C LEU A 117 -16.40 12.77 38.33
N PRO A 118 -17.43 13.03 39.16
CA PRO A 118 -18.26 14.21 38.97
C PRO A 118 -17.41 15.49 38.97
N ASP A 119 -17.91 16.53 38.30
CA ASP A 119 -17.30 17.86 38.22
C ASP A 119 -16.82 18.35 39.59
N ASP A 120 -15.52 18.66 39.69
CA ASP A 120 -14.88 19.08 40.92
C ASP A 120 -14.82 20.62 41.11
N ASN A 121 -15.41 21.37 40.18
CA ASN A 121 -15.42 22.83 40.09
C ASN A 121 -14.02 23.46 39.93
N ASP A 122 -13.06 22.77 39.31
CA ASP A 122 -11.71 23.28 39.01
C ASP A 122 -11.69 24.44 38.00
N GLY A 123 -12.82 24.73 37.37
CA GLY A 123 -12.92 25.72 36.30
C GLY A 123 -13.52 25.13 35.03
N GLY A 124 -13.58 23.80 34.94
CA GLY A 124 -14.59 23.06 34.20
C GLY A 124 -15.97 23.63 34.49
N SER A 125 -16.66 23.95 33.43
CA SER A 125 -18.02 24.49 33.43
C SER A 125 -18.59 24.02 32.11
N PRO A 126 -19.90 23.90 31.96
CA PRO A 126 -20.51 23.64 30.64
C PRO A 126 -20.09 24.62 29.52
N LEU A 127 -19.33 25.68 29.86
CA LEU A 127 -18.78 26.69 28.97
C LEU A 127 -17.24 26.70 28.86
N ILE A 128 -16.51 25.98 29.70
CA ILE A 128 -15.03 25.96 29.74
C ILE A 128 -14.58 24.51 29.83
N PHE A 129 -13.78 24.08 28.86
CA PHE A 129 -13.23 22.73 28.81
C PHE A 129 -12.00 22.59 29.71
N ASP A 130 -12.03 21.63 30.64
CA ASP A 130 -10.88 21.16 31.42
C ASP A 130 -10.62 19.67 31.17
N ARG A 131 -9.39 19.33 30.80
CA ARG A 131 -8.96 17.95 30.54
C ARG A 131 -8.12 17.37 31.68
N THR A 132 -7.99 18.10 32.77
CA THR A 132 -7.18 17.67 33.91
C THR A 132 -7.95 16.70 34.80
N PRO A 133 -7.31 15.66 35.34
CA PRO A 133 -7.98 14.76 36.28
C PRO A 133 -8.39 15.51 37.55
N PRO A 134 -9.52 15.15 38.18
CA PRO A 134 -10.11 13.81 38.15
C PRO A 134 -11.39 13.60 37.30
N ASP A 135 -11.99 14.66 36.79
CA ASP A 135 -13.21 14.71 35.95
C ASP A 135 -12.88 14.94 34.46
N GLY A 136 -11.72 15.49 34.15
CA GLY A 136 -11.16 15.56 32.80
C GLY A 136 -10.15 14.44 32.48
N ILE A 137 -9.96 14.20 31.17
CA ILE A 137 -8.88 13.34 30.66
C ILE A 137 -8.38 13.79 29.28
N ASP A 138 -7.06 13.82 29.13
CA ASP A 138 -6.40 13.79 27.82
C ASP A 138 -6.04 12.34 27.45
N PHE A 139 -6.68 11.79 26.41
CA PHE A 139 -6.33 10.48 25.88
C PHE A 139 -5.02 10.50 25.07
N GLY A 140 -4.52 11.69 24.75
CA GLY A 140 -3.41 11.91 23.83
C GLY A 140 -3.75 11.50 22.41
N THR A 141 -2.71 11.30 21.60
CA THR A 141 -2.84 10.80 20.23
C THR A 141 -3.09 9.30 20.25
N PHE A 142 -4.23 8.84 19.70
CA PHE A 142 -4.49 7.42 19.48
C PHE A 142 -5.01 7.16 18.07
N GLY A 143 -4.91 5.91 17.62
CA GLY A 143 -5.21 5.53 16.26
C GLY A 143 -4.83 4.10 15.94
N TYR A 144 -4.64 3.82 14.67
CA TYR A 144 -4.15 2.53 14.19
C TYR A 144 -3.03 2.72 13.18
N SER A 145 -2.03 1.83 13.28
CA SER A 145 -0.91 1.77 12.35
C SER A 145 -1.34 1.26 10.99
N LEU A 146 -0.41 1.30 10.03
CA LEU A 146 -0.61 0.83 8.67
C LEU A 146 -1.25 -0.58 8.63
N ALA A 147 -2.49 -0.67 8.18
CA ALA A 147 -3.25 -1.90 8.03
C ALA A 147 -3.49 -2.19 6.55
N LEU A 148 -3.31 -3.44 6.13
CA LEU A 148 -3.68 -3.88 4.78
C LEU A 148 -5.20 -3.97 4.71
N ALA A 149 -5.82 -3.20 3.82
CA ALA A 149 -7.26 -3.23 3.59
C ALA A 149 -7.63 -4.25 2.52
N SER A 150 -6.90 -4.27 1.41
CA SER A 150 -7.18 -5.19 0.30
C SER A 150 -5.97 -5.38 -0.62
N SER A 151 -6.03 -6.45 -1.41
CA SER A 151 -5.02 -6.83 -2.40
C SER A 151 -5.71 -7.26 -3.68
N HIS A 152 -5.21 -6.79 -4.83
CA HIS A 152 -5.82 -6.99 -6.15
C HIS A 152 -4.76 -7.36 -7.19
N ASN A 153 -5.13 -8.21 -8.14
CA ASN A 153 -4.31 -8.57 -9.29
C ASN A 153 -5.01 -8.13 -10.59
N PRO A 154 -5.02 -6.83 -10.93
CA PRO A 154 -5.72 -6.32 -12.10
C PRO A 154 -5.02 -6.72 -13.40
N ALA A 155 -5.71 -6.53 -14.53
CA ALA A 155 -5.15 -6.84 -15.85
C ALA A 155 -3.92 -5.97 -16.16
N VAL A 156 -2.81 -6.62 -16.56
CA VAL A 156 -1.52 -5.98 -16.86
C VAL A 156 -1.61 -4.85 -17.88
N GLY A 157 -2.53 -4.96 -18.85
CA GLY A 157 -2.72 -3.96 -19.91
C GLY A 157 -3.20 -2.59 -19.41
N LEU A 158 -3.72 -2.50 -18.18
CA LEU A 158 -4.12 -1.23 -17.56
C LEU A 158 -2.95 -0.46 -16.94
N TYR A 159 -1.79 -1.11 -16.80
CA TYR A 159 -0.64 -0.60 -16.06
C TYR A 159 0.63 -0.53 -16.90
N SER A 160 0.62 -1.03 -18.13
CA SER A 160 1.77 -1.03 -19.04
C SER A 160 1.63 0.03 -20.13
N THR A 161 2.67 0.82 -20.33
CA THR A 161 2.74 1.85 -21.39
C THR A 161 4.07 1.79 -22.14
N ASN A 162 4.10 2.38 -23.34
CA ASN A 162 5.35 2.61 -24.06
C ASN A 162 5.89 3.99 -23.68
N GLY A 163 6.90 4.01 -22.83
CA GLY A 163 7.44 5.22 -22.21
C GLY A 163 6.84 5.51 -20.81
N PRO A 164 7.43 6.47 -20.08
CA PRO A 164 6.97 6.87 -18.76
C PRO A 164 5.52 7.39 -18.78
N ASN A 165 4.69 6.89 -17.87
CA ASN A 165 3.35 7.41 -17.64
C ASN A 165 2.95 7.23 -16.16
N ILE A 166 1.74 7.62 -15.81
CA ILE A 166 1.18 7.55 -14.46
C ILE A 166 -0.09 6.72 -14.47
N VAL A 167 -0.27 5.94 -13.42
CA VAL A 167 -1.54 5.33 -13.03
C VAL A 167 -2.11 6.10 -11.85
N SER A 168 -3.36 6.54 -12.00
CA SER A 168 -4.05 7.35 -11.00
C SER A 168 -5.11 6.55 -10.26
N PHE A 169 -5.14 6.70 -8.95
CA PHE A 169 -6.21 6.22 -8.08
C PHE A 169 -6.91 7.43 -7.45
N LEU A 170 -8.20 7.30 -7.18
CA LEU A 170 -9.04 8.31 -6.57
C LEU A 170 -9.48 7.77 -5.20
N ALA A 171 -9.03 8.42 -4.13
CA ALA A 171 -9.36 8.09 -2.76
C ALA A 171 -10.31 9.13 -2.17
N SER A 172 -11.30 8.68 -1.39
CA SER A 172 -12.30 9.53 -0.75
C SER A 172 -12.41 9.18 0.74
N PRO A 173 -12.40 10.18 1.64
CA PRO A 173 -12.76 9.97 3.05
C PRO A 173 -14.29 9.96 3.15
N ASP A 174 -14.90 8.80 3.38
CA ASP A 174 -16.36 8.67 3.40
C ASP A 174 -16.95 9.03 4.77
N LEU A 175 -16.21 8.78 5.85
CA LEU A 175 -16.57 9.17 7.22
C LEU A 175 -15.31 9.30 8.08
N MET A 176 -15.18 10.43 8.78
CA MET A 176 -14.14 10.67 9.78
C MET A 176 -14.77 11.12 11.09
N SER A 177 -15.19 10.17 11.92
CA SER A 177 -15.89 10.45 13.17
C SER A 177 -15.06 10.09 14.40
N GLN A 178 -15.25 10.87 15.46
CA GLN A 178 -14.65 10.69 16.78
C GLN A 178 -15.74 10.95 17.81
N ASP A 179 -15.85 10.09 18.80
CA ASP A 179 -16.80 10.27 19.87
C ASP A 179 -16.35 9.60 21.17
N LEU A 180 -17.09 9.92 22.22
CA LEU A 180 -16.96 9.29 23.52
C LEU A 180 -17.95 8.15 23.64
N GLN A 181 -17.45 7.00 24.10
CA GLN A 181 -18.28 5.86 24.43
C GLN A 181 -18.33 5.69 25.95
N PHE A 182 -19.50 5.93 26.51
CA PHE A 182 -19.78 5.77 27.93
C PHE A 182 -20.20 4.34 28.26
N GLN A 183 -19.76 3.84 29.40
CA GLN A 183 -20.21 2.59 29.98
C GLN A 183 -21.36 2.90 30.96
N GLY A 184 -22.59 2.54 30.56
CA GLY A 184 -23.79 2.87 31.32
C GLY A 184 -24.43 4.16 30.81
N ASN A 185 -24.93 5.00 31.73
CA ASN A 185 -25.52 6.28 31.39
C ASN A 185 -24.41 7.31 31.17
N ALA A 186 -24.51 8.06 30.07
CA ALA A 186 -23.71 9.27 29.92
C ALA A 186 -24.10 10.28 31.03
N PRO A 187 -23.16 11.11 31.49
CA PRO A 187 -23.47 12.24 32.35
C PRO A 187 -24.36 13.25 31.62
N ASP A 188 -25.09 14.08 32.37
CA ASP A 188 -26.02 15.06 31.80
C ASP A 188 -25.28 16.21 31.10
N ALA A 189 -24.04 16.49 31.53
CA ALA A 189 -23.15 17.47 30.93
C ALA A 189 -21.75 16.86 30.72
N TRP A 190 -21.22 16.99 29.51
CA TRP A 190 -19.87 16.56 29.14
C TRP A 190 -19.42 17.31 27.90
N GLN A 191 -18.10 17.38 27.72
CA GLN A 191 -17.48 17.96 26.56
C GLN A 191 -16.46 17.00 25.95
N LEU A 192 -16.27 17.16 24.64
CA LEU A 192 -15.29 16.43 23.85
C LEU A 192 -14.51 17.42 23.01
N GLU A 193 -13.20 17.42 23.18
CA GLU A 193 -12.30 18.15 22.31
C GLU A 193 -11.54 17.17 21.41
N VAL A 194 -11.55 17.47 20.11
CA VAL A 194 -10.89 16.68 19.07
C VAL A 194 -9.94 17.58 18.32
N GLN A 195 -8.69 17.14 18.21
CA GLN A 195 -7.65 17.84 17.47
C GLN A 195 -6.95 16.89 16.50
N ASN A 196 -6.40 17.46 15.43
CA ASN A 196 -5.55 16.75 14.48
C ASN A 196 -6.11 15.40 13.97
N PRO A 197 -7.39 15.30 13.55
CA PRO A 197 -7.89 14.08 12.93
C PRO A 197 -7.13 13.79 11.64
N GLN A 198 -6.69 12.55 11.46
CA GLN A 198 -5.95 12.12 10.27
C GLN A 198 -6.50 10.80 9.72
N LEU A 199 -6.35 10.63 8.41
CA LEU A 199 -6.56 9.40 7.66
C LEU A 199 -5.58 9.38 6.48
N ASP A 200 -4.73 8.37 6.41
CA ASP A 200 -3.88 8.11 5.26
C ASP A 200 -4.41 6.89 4.50
N VAL A 201 -4.58 7.02 3.19
CA VAL A 201 -4.83 5.90 2.28
C VAL A 201 -3.63 5.76 1.35
N LYS A 202 -2.99 4.59 1.36
CA LYS A 202 -1.77 4.31 0.59
C LYS A 202 -2.03 3.22 -0.43
N VAL A 203 -1.53 3.44 -1.64
CA VAL A 203 -1.58 2.45 -2.71
C VAL A 203 -0.16 2.02 -3.03
N LYS A 204 0.11 0.73 -2.93
CA LYS A 204 1.36 0.12 -3.36
C LYS A 204 1.10 -0.73 -4.59
N VAL A 205 1.83 -0.46 -5.66
CA VAL A 205 1.76 -1.22 -6.90
C VAL A 205 3.09 -1.91 -7.13
N THR A 206 3.04 -3.23 -7.31
CA THR A 206 4.21 -4.07 -7.61
C THR A 206 4.04 -4.63 -9.02
N TYR A 207 5.04 -4.39 -9.86
CA TYR A 207 5.11 -4.91 -11.23
C TYR A 207 6.11 -6.04 -11.29
N GLU A 208 5.70 -7.20 -11.78
CA GLU A 208 6.58 -8.33 -12.07
C GLU A 208 6.72 -8.47 -13.58
N TYR A 209 7.95 -8.51 -14.09
CA TYR A 209 8.24 -8.45 -15.52
C TYR A 209 9.43 -9.31 -15.92
N VAL A 210 9.52 -9.62 -17.21
CA VAL A 210 10.69 -10.27 -17.82
C VAL A 210 11.17 -9.48 -19.03
N PRO A 211 12.49 -9.46 -19.30
CA PRO A 211 13.01 -9.02 -20.58
C PRO A 211 12.52 -9.94 -21.72
N GLU A 212 12.26 -9.38 -22.90
CA GLU A 212 11.80 -10.19 -24.03
C GLU A 212 12.81 -11.30 -24.42
N PRO A 213 12.33 -12.50 -24.82
CA PRO A 213 13.19 -13.57 -25.33
C PRO A 213 13.90 -13.21 -26.64
N SER A 214 13.36 -12.27 -27.41
CA SER A 214 13.87 -11.88 -28.73
C SER A 214 15.27 -11.27 -28.65
N THR A 215 15.54 -10.45 -27.63
CA THR A 215 16.84 -9.84 -27.35
C THR A 215 17.90 -10.89 -26.97
N LEU A 216 17.52 -11.88 -26.16
CA LEU A 216 18.38 -13.03 -25.82
C LEU A 216 18.62 -13.94 -27.04
N SER A 217 17.61 -14.11 -27.88
CA SER A 217 17.72 -14.89 -29.12
C SER A 217 18.67 -14.21 -30.11
N LEU A 218 18.61 -12.88 -30.24
CA LEU A 218 19.53 -12.09 -31.08
C LEU A 218 20.96 -12.07 -30.54
N LEU A 219 21.15 -11.99 -29.22
CA LEU A 219 22.45 -12.15 -28.57
C LEU A 219 23.01 -13.57 -28.76
N GLY A 220 22.17 -14.60 -28.64
CA GLY A 220 22.53 -15.99 -28.91
C GLY A 220 22.92 -16.22 -30.37
N LEU A 221 22.15 -15.67 -31.32
CA LEU A 221 22.46 -15.74 -32.75
C LEU A 221 23.72 -14.94 -33.12
N GLY A 222 23.93 -13.76 -32.52
CA GLY A 222 25.14 -12.96 -32.66
C GLY A 222 26.39 -13.64 -32.11
N GLY A 223 26.27 -14.31 -30.96
CA GLY A 223 27.31 -15.17 -30.40
C GLY A 223 27.67 -16.35 -31.30
N ILE A 224 26.67 -17.04 -31.86
CA ILE A 224 26.86 -18.12 -32.84
C ILE A 224 27.53 -17.60 -34.12
N ALA A 225 27.19 -16.41 -34.59
CA ALA A 225 27.80 -15.79 -35.77
C ALA A 225 29.28 -15.43 -35.54
N LEU A 226 29.64 -14.94 -34.35
CA LEU A 226 31.03 -14.63 -33.97
C LEU A 226 31.88 -15.91 -33.83
N VAL A 227 31.33 -16.97 -33.24
CA VAL A 227 32.00 -18.28 -33.14
C VAL A 227 32.22 -18.89 -34.53
N ARG A 228 31.22 -18.83 -35.42
CA ARG A 228 31.38 -19.29 -36.82
C ARG A 228 32.44 -18.51 -37.60
N ARG A 229 32.65 -17.22 -37.31
CA ARG A 229 33.67 -16.39 -37.97
C ARG A 229 35.09 -16.74 -37.53
N ARG A 230 35.31 -17.11 -36.27
CA ARG A 230 36.64 -17.53 -35.77
C ARG A 230 37.13 -18.86 -36.36
N VAL A 231 36.21 -19.77 -36.74
CA VAL A 231 36.56 -21.07 -37.34
C VAL A 231 36.94 -20.94 -38.83
N ARG A 232 36.70 -19.78 -39.48
CA ARG A 232 36.93 -19.56 -40.91
C ARG A 232 38.17 -18.71 -41.24
N GLN A 233 39.13 -18.54 -40.34
CA GLN A 233 40.44 -18.01 -40.74
C GLN A 233 41.29 -19.16 -41.29
N PRO A 234 41.59 -19.21 -42.61
CA PRO A 234 42.53 -20.18 -43.13
C PRO A 234 43.93 -19.80 -42.66
N VAL A 235 44.61 -20.73 -41.99
CA VAL A 235 46.06 -20.69 -41.80
C VAL A 235 46.69 -20.83 -43.17
N ILE A 236 47.33 -19.76 -43.65
CA ILE A 236 48.23 -19.83 -44.81
C ILE A 236 49.46 -20.61 -44.35
N ALA A 237 49.60 -21.82 -44.88
CA ALA A 237 50.76 -22.68 -44.66
C ALA A 237 52.00 -22.07 -45.33
N GLY A 238 53.08 -21.98 -44.56
CA GLY A 238 54.45 -21.84 -45.06
C GLY A 238 55.16 -23.18 -45.05
#